data_AF-A0A959BKU5-F1
#
_entry.id   AF-A0A959BKU5-F1
#
_cell.length_a   1.000
_cell.length_b   1.000
_cell.length_c   1.000
_cell.angle_alpha   90.00
_cell.angle_beta   90.00
_cell.angle_gamma   90.00
#
_symmetry.space_group_name_H-M   'P 1'
#
loop_
_entity.id
_entity.type
_entity.pdbx_description
1 polymer ?
#
loop_
_entity_poly.entity_id
_entity_poly.type
_entity_poly.pdbx_seq_one_letter_code
_entity_poly.pdbx_strand_id
1 'polypeptide(L)' 'MTKEIETTKNWLEKIVVGLNLCPFARQPFSTGRVRYVVYEGTDIVQLAILMIQEAQYL' A
#
# COMPACT_ATOMS: atom_id res chain seq x y z
N MET A 1 9.84 -7.24 -6.33
CA MET A 1 8.74 -6.98 -5.38
C MET A 1 8.98 -7.92 -4.20
N THR A 2 8.86 -7.47 -2.95
CA THR A 2 9.13 -8.33 -1.78
C THR A 2 7.90 -9.19 -1.45
N LYS A 3 8.10 -10.23 -0.64
CA LYS A 3 7.02 -11.14 -0.20
C LYS A 3 5.90 -10.39 0.53
N GLU A 4 6.26 -9.40 1.33
CA GLU A 4 5.35 -8.55 2.10
C GLU A 4 4.44 -7.78 1.15
N ILE A 5 5.00 -7.14 0.12
CA ILE A 5 4.23 -6.38 -0.87
C ILE A 5 3.28 -7.29 -1.65
N GLU A 6 3.74 -8.46 -2.11
CA GLU A 6 2.88 -9.41 -2.82
C GLU A 6 1.73 -9.91 -1.96
N THR A 7 2.02 -10.21 -0.68
CA THR A 7 1.00 -10.62 0.28
C THR A 7 -0.03 -9.51 0.50
N THR A 8 0.41 -8.27 0.70
CA THR A 8 -0.49 -7.11 0.86
C THR A 8 -1.30 -6.83 -0.41
N LYS A 9 -0.70 -6.95 -1.59
CA LYS A 9 -1.39 -6.75 -2.87
C LYS A 9 -2.49 -7.80 -3.07
N ASN A 10 -2.19 -9.07 -2.80
CA ASN A 10 -3.17 -10.16 -2.88
C ASN A 10 -4.33 -9.98 -1.88
N TRP A 11 -4.03 -9.52 -0.66
CA TRP A 11 -5.07 -9.19 0.32
C TRP A 11 -5.94 -8.03 -0.17
N LEU A 12 -5.35 -6.95 -0.70
CA LEU A 12 -6.08 -5.81 -1.21
C LEU A 12 -7.02 -6.23 -2.36
N GLU A 13 -6.52 -7.06 -3.28
CA GLU A 13 -7.30 -7.59 -4.39
C GLU A 13 -8.48 -8.46 -3.94
N LYS A 14 -8.22 -9.49 -3.14
CA LYS A 14 -9.21 -10.52 -2.83
C LYS A 14 -10.18 -10.10 -1.73
N ILE A 15 -9.70 -9.36 -0.74
CA ILE A 15 -10.49 -8.99 0.44
C ILE A 15 -11.11 -7.61 0.26
N VAL A 16 -10.29 -6.57 0.11
CA VAL A 16 -10.80 -5.19 0.09
C VAL A 16 -11.61 -4.90 -1.16
N VAL A 17 -11.06 -5.22 -2.34
CA VAL A 17 -11.73 -5.01 -3.63
C VAL A 17 -12.72 -6.14 -3.92
N GLY A 18 -12.31 -7.39 -3.72
CA GLY A 18 -13.11 -8.58 -4.02
C GLY A 18 -14.39 -8.71 -3.18
N LEU A 19 -14.34 -8.37 -1.89
CA LEU A 19 -15.52 -8.36 -1.01
C LEU A 19 -16.20 -6.98 -0.93
N ASN A 20 -15.75 -6.01 -1.74
CA ASN A 20 -16.32 -4.66 -1.80
C ASN A 20 -16.36 -3.95 -0.43
N LEU A 21 -15.31 -4.10 0.38
CA LEU A 21 -15.23 -3.50 1.72
C LEU A 21 -15.00 -1.98 1.66
N CYS A 22 -14.29 -1.51 0.64
CA CYS A 22 -14.07 -0.09 0.39
C CYS A 22 -14.61 0.30 -1.00
N PRO A 23 -15.56 1.23 -1.10
CA PRO A 23 -16.13 1.63 -2.38
C PRO A 23 -15.12 2.34 -3.29
N PHE A 24 -14.05 2.91 -2.71
CA PHE A 24 -13.05 3.70 -3.44
C PHE A 24 -11.83 2.89 -3.89
N ALA A 25 -11.64 1.65 -3.41
CA ALA A 25 -10.40 0.90 -3.62
C ALA A 25 -10.26 0.31 -5.03
N ARG A 26 -11.37 0.04 -5.73
CA ARG A 26 -11.37 -0.67 -7.02
C ARG A 26 -10.59 0.08 -8.11
N GLN A 27 -10.88 1.36 -8.30
CA GLN A 27 -10.25 2.18 -9.35
C GLN A 27 -8.74 2.38 -9.16
N PRO A 28 -8.22 2.81 -8.00
CA PRO A 28 -6.77 2.97 -7.81
C PRO A 28 -6.03 1.64 -7.90
N PHE A 29 -6.64 0.54 -7.47
CA PHE A 29 -6.04 -0.80 -7.60
C PHE A 29 -5.95 -1.24 -9.07
N SER A 30 -7.06 -1.21 -9.82
CA SER A 30 -7.08 -1.69 -11.22
C SER A 30 -6.25 -0.82 -12.16
N THR A 31 -6.09 0.46 -11.84
CA THR A 31 -5.27 1.40 -12.62
C THR A 31 -3.80 1.42 -12.20
N GLY A 32 -3.38 0.55 -11.26
CA GLY A 32 -1.98 0.46 -10.81
C GLY A 32 -1.49 1.70 -10.07
N ARG A 33 -2.39 2.49 -9.47
CA ARG A 33 -2.08 3.74 -8.75
C ARG A 33 -1.80 3.54 -7.25
N VAL A 34 -1.82 2.30 -6.77
CA VAL A 34 -1.45 1.97 -5.38
C VAL A 34 0.06 1.79 -5.30
N ARG A 35 0.72 2.66 -4.53
CA ARG A 35 2.13 2.51 -4.18
C ARG A 35 2.28 1.66 -2.92
N TYR A 36 3.32 0.83 -2.91
CA TYR A 36 3.65 -0.05 -1.78
C TYR A 36 5.10 0.18 -1.40
N VAL A 37 5.35 0.44 -0.12
CA VAL A 37 6.70 0.60 0.44
C VAL A 37 6.78 -0.18 1.73
N VAL A 38 7.88 -0.90 1.90
CA VAL A 38 8.21 -1.63 3.13
C VAL A 38 9.26 -0.84 3.88
N TYR A 39 9.02 -0.62 5.17
CA TYR A 39 10.00 -0.11 6.09
C TYR A 39 10.48 -1.26 6.97
N GLU A 40 11.76 -1.61 6.86
CA GLU A 40 12.37 -2.75 7.59
C GLU A 40 12.93 -2.35 8.97
N GLY A 41 12.99 -1.05 9.27
CA GLY A 41 13.52 -0.54 10.52
C GLY A 41 12.50 -0.50 11.66
N THR A 42 12.98 -0.20 12.86
CA THR A 42 12.15 0.03 14.06
C THR A 42 12.20 1.47 14.55
N ASP A 43 13.04 2.32 13.93
CA ASP A 43 13.15 3.73 14.28
C ASP A 43 11.93 4.50 13.76
N ILE A 44 11.19 5.12 14.68
CA ILE A 44 9.96 5.86 14.40
C ILE A 44 10.22 7.17 13.65
N VAL A 45 11.35 7.82 13.89
CA VAL A 45 11.72 9.08 13.22
C VAL A 45 12.01 8.81 11.75
N GLN A 46 12.74 7.73 11.47
CA GLN A 46 12.99 7.30 10.09
C GLN A 46 11.72 6.84 9.37
N LEU A 47 10.80 6.16 10.06
CA LEU A 47 9.48 5.84 9.50
C LEU A 47 8.69 7.11 9.15
N ALA A 48 8.66 8.10 10.03
CA ALA A 48 7.95 9.35 9.78
C ALA A 48 8.52 10.10 8.57
N ILE A 49 9.85 10.14 8.43
CA ILE A 49 10.53 10.70 7.26
C ILE A 49 10.10 9.98 5.98
N LEU A 50 10.11 8.64 5.98
CA LEU A 50 9.66 7.84 4.85
C LEU A 50 8.20 8.14 4.48
N MET A 51 7.31 8.25 5.46
CA MET A 51 5.90 8.59 5.22
C MET A 51 5.74 9.97 4.56
N ILE A 52 6.52 10.97 5.00
CA ILE A 52 6.52 12.31 4.40
C ILE A 52 6.99 12.25 2.94
N GLN A 53 8.05 11.49 2.66
CA GLN A 53 8.56 11.30 1.29
C GLN A 53 7.51 10.61 0.41
N GLU A 54 6.84 9.57 0.91
CA GLU A 54 5.81 8.86 0.14
C GLU A 54 4.57 9.72 -0.14
N ALA A 55 4.21 10.62 0.78
CA ALA A 55 3.09 11.56 0.58
C ALA A 55 3.33 12.57 -0.56
N GLN A 56 4.59 12.82 -0.95
CA GLN A 56 4.92 13.74 -2.06
C GLN A 56 4.68 13.14 -3.45
N TYR A 57 4.45 11.83 -3.56
CA TYR A 57 4.16 11.17 -4.82
C TYR A 57 2.67 11.12 -5.17
N LEU A 58 1.82 11.69 -4.31
CA LEU A 58 0.37 11.83 -4.51
C LEU A 58 0.04 13.15 -5.23
#